data_AF-A0A8J6MIA6-F1
#
_entry.id   AF-A0A8J6MIA6-F1
#
_cell.length_a   1.000
_cell.length_b   1.000
_cell.length_c   1.000
_cell.angle_alpha   90.00
_cell.angle_beta   90.00
_cell.angle_gamma   90.00
#
_symmetry.space_group_name_H-M   'P 1'
#
loop_
_entity.id
_entity.type
_entity.pdbx_description
1 polymer ?
#
loop_
_entity_poly.entity_id
_entity_poly.type
_entity_poly.pdbx_seq_one_letter_code
_entity_poly.pdbx_strand_id
1 'polypeptide(L)' 'MFPHQQFGALRMLVELVGAGRVRLGSDDPFDMGDDDPVEMPAAAGLTPAQTAQIASATATGFFRLDA' A
#
# COMPACT_ATOMS: atom_id res chain seq x y z
N MET A 1 -3.72 -12.94 19.37
CA MET A 1 -3.01 -13.13 18.09
C MET A 1 -4.07 -13.14 17.01
N PHE A 2 -4.30 -12.00 16.36
CA PHE A 2 -5.29 -11.90 15.29
C PHE A 2 -4.60 -12.33 14.00
N PRO A 3 -5.16 -13.29 13.22
CA PRO A 3 -4.67 -13.52 11.87
C PRO A 3 -5.00 -12.26 11.06
N HIS A 4 -4.00 -11.41 10.84
CA HIS A 4 -4.16 -10.21 10.03
C HIS A 4 -4.36 -10.66 8.60
N GLN A 5 -5.51 -10.34 8.02
CA GLN A 5 -5.63 -9.73 6.70
C GLN A 5 -7.11 -9.44 6.40
N GLN A 6 -7.57 -8.26 6.84
CA GLN A 6 -8.79 -7.63 6.35
C GLN A 6 -8.42 -6.55 5.34
N PHE A 7 -8.15 -6.95 4.09
CA PHE A 7 -7.75 -6.03 3.03
C PHE A 7 -8.84 -5.04 2.58
N GLY A 8 -10.05 -5.18 3.10
CA GLY A 8 -11.17 -4.27 2.82
C GLY A 8 -10.87 -2.81 3.21
N ALA A 9 -10.06 -2.58 4.24
CA ALA A 9 -9.69 -1.23 4.66
C ALA A 9 -8.83 -0.49 3.61
N LEU A 10 -7.86 -1.19 2.99
CA LEU A 10 -7.04 -0.60 1.93
C LEU A 10 -7.88 -0.28 0.70
N ARG A 11 -8.77 -1.17 0.28
CA ARG A 11 -9.67 -0.93 -0.85
C ARG A 11 -10.56 0.29 -0.60
N MET A 12 -11.18 0.35 0.58
CA MET A 12 -12.00 1.49 1.00
C MET A 12 -11.19 2.80 1.02
N LEU A 13 -9.96 2.79 1.55
CA LEU A 13 -9.08 3.96 1.56
C LEU A 13 -8.81 4.45 0.14
N VAL A 14 -8.46 3.55 -0.77
CA VAL A 14 -8.19 3.89 -2.18
C VAL A 14 -9.44 4.42 -2.88
N GLU A 15 -10.62 3.86 -2.61
CA GLU A 15 -11.91 4.38 -3.11
C GLU A 15 -12.18 5.82 -2.60
N LEU A 16 -11.81 6.12 -1.35
CA LEU A 16 -12.06 7.42 -0.73
C LEU A 16 -11.08 8.52 -1.18
N VAL A 17 -9.78 8.24 -1.22
CA VAL A 17 -8.75 9.27 -1.44
C VAL A 17 -8.09 9.19 -2.82
N GLY A 18 -8.29 8.09 -3.54
CA GLY A 18 -7.62 7.77 -4.80
C GLY A 18 -6.20 7.23 -4.61
N ALA A 19 -5.79 6.30 -5.46
CA ALA A 19 -4.48 5.63 -5.37
C ALA A 19 -3.29 6.60 -5.41
N GLY A 20 -3.40 7.74 -6.09
CA GLY A 20 -2.36 8.78 -6.13
C GLY A 20 -2.13 9.54 -4.83
N ARG A 21 -2.89 9.27 -3.77
CA ARG A 21 -2.69 9.83 -2.42
C ARG A 21 -2.29 8.78 -1.40
N VAL A 22 -2.13 7.52 -1.82
CA VAL A 22 -1.75 6.39 -0.97
C VAL A 22 -0.33 5.95 -1.32
N ARG A 23 0.48 5.67 -0.29
CA ARG A 23 1.86 5.18 -0.41
C ARG A 23 2.03 3.96 0.48
N LEU A 24 2.87 3.03 0.06
CA LEU A 24 3.26 1.92 0.90
C LEU A 24 4.15 2.38 2.07
N GLY A 25 3.93 1.82 3.25
CA GLY A 25 4.78 1.97 4.43
C GLY A 25 4.70 0.70 5.27
N SER A 26 5.84 0.10 5.61
CA SER A 26 5.93 -1.20 6.28
C SER A 26 5.88 -1.13 7.80
N ASP A 27 6.20 0.03 8.38
CA ASP A 27 6.47 0.19 9.81
C ASP A 27 7.71 -0.59 10.31
N ASP A 28 8.62 -0.97 9.42
CA ASP A 28 9.91 -1.56 9.78
C ASP A 28 10.74 -0.59 10.66
N PRO A 29 11.36 -1.05 11.77
CA PRO A 29 11.55 -2.45 12.21
C PRO A 29 10.59 -2.92 13.31
N PHE A 30 9.39 -2.37 13.40
CA PHE A 30 8.40 -2.78 14.40
C PHE A 30 7.60 -4.02 13.96
N ASP A 31 7.15 -4.83 14.92
CA ASP A 31 6.46 -6.12 14.69
C ASP A 31 4.95 -5.99 14.43
N MET A 32 4.45 -4.77 14.29
CA MET A 32 3.02 -4.49 14.12
C MET A 32 2.57 -4.49 12.64
N GLY A 33 3.53 -4.45 11.70
CA GLY A 33 3.29 -4.40 10.26
C GLY A 33 2.96 -5.75 9.64
N ASP A 34 2.64 -5.73 8.33
CA ASP A 34 2.55 -6.96 7.52
C ASP A 34 3.97 -7.43 7.15
N ASP A 35 4.22 -8.74 7.17
CA ASP A 35 5.51 -9.34 6.82
C ASP A 35 5.84 -9.17 5.32
N ASP A 36 4.81 -9.07 4.48
CA ASP A 36 4.94 -8.79 3.05
C ASP A 36 4.01 -7.66 2.60
N PRO A 37 4.34 -6.41 2.95
CA PRO A 37 3.46 -5.27 2.70
C PRO A 37 3.30 -4.98 1.20
N VAL A 38 4.21 -5.49 0.35
CA VAL A 38 4.17 -5.27 -1.11
C VAL A 38 3.03 -6.04 -1.77
N GLU A 39 2.63 -7.19 -1.22
CA GLU A 39 1.54 -8.01 -1.75
C GLU A 39 0.14 -7.49 -1.37
N MET A 40 0.06 -6.66 -0.32
CA MET A 40 -1.20 -6.14 0.24
C MET A 40 -2.11 -5.44 -0.80
N PRO A 41 -1.62 -4.57 -1.70
CA PRO A 41 -2.45 -3.94 -2.73
C PRO A 41 -3.14 -4.95 -3.67
N ALA A 42 -2.40 -5.97 -4.12
CA ALA A 42 -2.95 -7.01 -4.98
C ALA A 42 -3.98 -7.86 -4.22
N ALA A 43 -3.66 -8.24 -2.98
CA ALA A 43 -4.57 -9.01 -2.13
C ALA A 43 -5.84 -8.21 -1.72
N ALA A 44 -5.77 -6.87 -1.73
CA ALA A 44 -6.92 -5.97 -1.59
C ALA A 44 -7.79 -5.83 -2.85
N GLY A 45 -7.41 -6.49 -3.95
CA GLY A 45 -8.14 -6.43 -5.22
C GLY A 45 -7.92 -5.13 -6.00
N LEU A 46 -6.81 -4.42 -5.74
CA LEU A 46 -6.44 -3.25 -6.55
C LEU A 46 -5.90 -3.69 -7.91
N THR A 47 -6.11 -2.85 -8.92
CA THR A 47 -5.61 -3.12 -10.28
C THR A 47 -4.08 -3.05 -10.33
N PRO A 48 -3.43 -3.68 -11.32
CA PRO A 48 -1.98 -3.60 -11.47
C PRO A 48 -1.43 -2.16 -11.54
N ALA A 49 -2.17 -1.25 -12.17
CA ALA A 49 -1.82 0.16 -12.23
C ALA A 49 -1.87 0.84 -10.85
N GLN A 50 -2.91 0.57 -10.06
CA GLN A 50 -3.03 1.08 -8.68
C GLN A 50 -1.94 0.49 -7.78
N THR A 51 -1.64 -0.80 -7.91
CA THR A 51 -0.55 -1.46 -7.18
C THR A 51 0.79 -0.80 -7.48
N ALA A 52 1.15 -0.64 -8.76
CA ALA A 52 2.40 0.03 -9.14
C ALA A 52 2.48 1.48 -8.63
N GLN A 53 1.35 2.18 -8.63
CA GLN A 53 1.28 3.55 -8.13
C GLN A 53 1.54 3.63 -6.62
N ILE A 54 0.89 2.76 -5.83
CA ILE A 54 0.99 2.76 -4.37
C ILE A 54 2.36 2.22 -3.89
N ALA A 55 2.87 1.18 -4.55
CA ALA A 55 4.13 0.53 -4.19
C ALA A 55 5.38 1.36 -4.53
N SER A 56 5.28 2.30 -5.49
CA SER A 56 6.44 3.07 -5.94
C SER A 56 6.09 4.50 -6.35
N ALA A 57 5.28 4.69 -7.40
CA ALA A 57 5.19 5.98 -8.09
C ALA A 57 4.76 7.15 -7.18
N THR A 58 3.82 6.91 -6.25
CA THR A 58 3.37 7.95 -5.31
C THR A 58 4.46 8.36 -4.33
N ALA A 59 5.33 7.43 -3.92
CA ALA A 59 6.48 7.73 -3.06
C ALA A 59 7.59 8.45 -3.83
N THR A 60 7.95 7.95 -5.03
CA THR A 60 8.93 8.59 -5.90
C THR A 60 8.59 10.06 -6.17
N GLY A 61 7.35 10.35 -6.56
CA GLY A 61 6.92 11.73 -6.83
C GLY A 61 6.87 12.61 -5.58
N PHE A 62 6.43 12.06 -4.43
CA PHE A 62 6.29 12.82 -3.19
C PHE A 62 7.64 13.16 -2.54
N PHE A 63 8.54 12.18 -2.49
CA PHE A 63 9.87 12.34 -1.88
C PHE A 63 10.93 12.82 -2.87
N ARG A 64 10.58 12.98 -4.16
CA ARG A 64 11.50 13.36 -5.25
C ARG A 64 12.68 12.39 -5.35
N LEU A 65 12.37 11.10 -5.34
CA LEU A 65 13.36 10.05 -5.56
C LEU A 65 13.71 10.00 -7.04
N ASP A 66 14.98 9.73 -7.33
CA ASP A 66 15.39 9.38 -8.68
C ASP A 66 14.84 7.99 -9.01
N ALA A 67 14.34 7.83 -10.25
CA ALA A 67 13.73 6.59 -10.73
C ALA A 67 14.73 5.70 -11.47
#